data_AF-A0A0P1F8A4-F1
#
_entry.id   AF-A0A0P1F8A4-F1
#
_cell.length_a   1.000
_cell.length_b   1.000
_cell.length_c   1.000
_cell.angle_alpha   90.00
_cell.angle_beta   90.00
_cell.angle_gamma   90.00
#
_symmetry.space_group_name_H-M   'P 1'
#
loop_
_entity.id
_entity.type
_entity.pdbx_description
1 polymer ?
#
loop_
_entity_poly.entity_id
_entity_poly.type
_entity_poly.pdbx_seq_one_letter_code
_entity_poly.pdbx_strand_id
1 'polypeptide(L)'
;MIYDGSTRCVQDYTLYGNGAPRKFVRSNAATGWSPWRELYSSGSLLGSVSQSGGVPDGAVIERGSNANGAYTRWADGTQICTHSLNLGSLIQGGSGTRSAPYLTATTNWTYPAAFSAIPALSGIVTATTGNAYDRANFLIAQSGSATASGNINAIRATDSAVDISPTANLTAIGHWF
;
A
#
# COMPACT_ATOMS: atom_id res chain seq x y z
N MET A 1 -19.49 29.30 -21.18
CA MET A 1 -20.80 28.89 -20.62
C MET A 1 -21.69 28.58 -21.81
N ILE A 2 -22.23 27.38 -21.88
CA ILE A 2 -23.02 26.89 -23.02
C ILE A 2 -24.42 26.56 -22.49
N TYR A 3 -25.46 27.15 -23.08
CA TYR A 3 -26.86 26.95 -22.70
C TYR A 3 -27.53 25.93 -23.62
N ASP A 4 -28.50 25.17 -23.11
CA ASP A 4 -29.27 24.17 -23.88
C ASP A 4 -30.57 24.74 -24.49
N GLY A 5 -30.74 26.07 -24.47
CA GLY A 5 -31.99 26.74 -24.86
C GLY A 5 -32.97 26.95 -23.71
N SER A 6 -32.67 26.43 -22.51
CA SER A 6 -33.36 26.75 -21.25
C SER A 6 -32.48 27.62 -20.33
N THR A 7 -32.80 27.67 -19.02
CA THR A 7 -31.92 28.29 -18.00
C THR A 7 -30.74 27.40 -17.59
N ARG A 8 -30.69 26.16 -18.08
CA ARG A 8 -29.63 25.20 -17.78
C ARG A 8 -28.40 25.48 -18.63
N CYS A 9 -27.23 25.26 -18.05
CA CYS A 9 -25.97 25.50 -18.74
C CYS A 9 -24.83 24.64 -18.21
N VAL A 10 -23.76 24.54 -19.01
CA VAL A 10 -22.47 24.00 -18.60
C VAL A 10 -21.42 25.11 -18.61
N GLN A 11 -20.51 25.07 -17.64
CA GLN A 11 -19.30 25.88 -17.63
C GLN A 11 -18.09 24.96 -17.66
N ASP A 12 -17.18 25.26 -18.57
CA ASP A 12 -15.81 24.76 -18.58
C ASP A 12 -14.86 25.85 -18.08
N TYR A 13 -13.89 25.46 -17.27
CA TYR A 13 -12.81 26.33 -16.81
C TYR A 13 -11.48 25.62 -17.05
N THR A 14 -10.55 26.29 -17.72
CA THR A 14 -9.17 25.83 -17.86
C THR A 14 -8.33 26.63 -16.88
N LEU A 15 -7.74 25.94 -15.91
CA LEU A 15 -6.70 26.51 -15.07
C LEU A 15 -5.38 26.45 -15.85
N TYR A 16 -4.70 27.59 -15.95
CA TYR A 16 -3.44 27.77 -16.66
C TYR A 16 -2.44 28.55 -15.78
N GLY A 17 -1.13 28.34 -15.97
CA GLY A 17 -0.08 28.98 -15.16
C GLY A 17 1.24 28.19 -15.18
N ASN A 18 2.02 28.26 -14.11
CA ASN A 18 3.32 27.58 -14.00
C ASN A 18 3.23 26.05 -13.89
N GLY A 19 2.02 25.48 -13.74
CA GLY A 19 1.77 24.03 -13.71
C GLY A 19 1.14 23.53 -15.02
N ALA A 20 0.99 22.20 -15.13
CA ALA A 20 0.24 21.59 -16.23
C ALA A 20 -1.22 22.11 -16.25
N PRO A 21 -1.79 22.36 -17.43
CA PRO A 21 -3.16 22.85 -17.52
C PRO A 21 -4.15 21.82 -16.99
N ARG A 22 -5.13 22.27 -16.21
CA ARG A 22 -6.21 21.45 -15.64
C ARG A 22 -7.55 21.93 -16.18
N LYS A 23 -8.47 21.02 -16.47
CA LYS A 23 -9.80 21.38 -16.98
C LYS A 23 -10.87 20.99 -15.97
N PHE A 24 -11.80 21.90 -15.71
CA PHE A 24 -12.89 21.72 -14.77
C PHE A 24 -14.22 21.94 -15.47
N VAL A 25 -15.23 21.18 -15.07
CA VAL A 25 -16.60 21.29 -15.57
C VAL A 25 -17.58 21.40 -14.40
N ARG A 26 -18.62 22.19 -14.59
CA ARG A 26 -19.82 22.18 -13.72
C ARG A 26 -21.06 22.49 -14.54
N SER A 27 -22.22 22.11 -14.01
CA SER A 27 -23.51 22.42 -14.62
C SER A 27 -24.39 23.24 -13.68
N ASN A 28 -25.25 24.07 -14.28
CA ASN A 28 -26.41 24.63 -13.62
C ASN A 28 -27.64 23.89 -14.17
N ALA A 29 -28.33 23.17 -13.29
CA ALA A 29 -29.49 22.36 -13.63
C ALA A 29 -30.72 22.79 -12.79
N ALA A 30 -31.77 21.96 -12.77
CA ALA A 30 -33.01 22.27 -12.04
C ALA A 30 -32.79 22.52 -10.53
N THR A 31 -31.75 21.93 -9.95
CA THR A 31 -31.40 22.04 -8.52
C THR A 31 -30.27 23.03 -8.25
N GLY A 32 -29.94 23.90 -9.21
CA GLY A 32 -28.86 24.87 -9.12
C GLY A 32 -27.51 24.35 -9.62
N TRP A 33 -26.43 24.98 -9.12
CA TRP A 33 -25.06 24.69 -9.54
C TRP A 33 -24.51 23.41 -8.90
N SER A 34 -23.94 22.54 -9.73
CA SER A 34 -23.08 21.45 -9.26
C SER A 34 -21.76 21.99 -8.71
N PRO A 35 -21.06 21.24 -7.85
CA PRO A 35 -19.66 21.51 -7.58
C PRO A 35 -18.83 21.43 -8.87
N TRP A 36 -17.69 22.12 -8.89
CA TRP A 36 -16.69 21.93 -9.92
C TRP A 36 -16.11 20.52 -9.85
N ARG A 37 -15.97 19.88 -11.01
CA ARG A 37 -15.32 18.58 -11.17
C ARG A 37 -14.16 18.71 -12.12
N GLU A 38 -13.02 18.17 -11.74
CA GLU A 38 -11.86 18.12 -12.63
C GLU A 38 -12.00 17.00 -13.67
N LEU A 39 -11.56 17.27 -14.88
CA LEU A 39 -11.39 16.30 -15.95
C LEU A 39 -9.96 15.77 -15.91
N TYR A 40 -9.83 14.49 -15.61
CA TYR A 40 -8.55 13.79 -15.64
C TYR A 40 -8.12 13.51 -17.09
N SER A 41 -6.84 13.76 -17.35
CA SER A 41 -6.13 13.47 -18.60
C SER A 41 -4.96 12.51 -18.36
N SER A 42 -4.26 12.13 -19.43
CA SER A 42 -3.03 11.33 -19.33
C SER A 42 -1.98 11.95 -18.40
N GLY A 43 -1.90 13.28 -18.32
CA GLY A 43 -0.98 14.01 -17.43
C GLY A 43 -1.35 13.98 -15.95
N SER A 44 -2.56 13.56 -15.61
CA SER A 44 -3.05 13.44 -14.22
C SER A 44 -3.21 11.99 -13.75
N LEU A 45 -2.91 11.00 -14.61
CA LEU A 45 -3.00 9.60 -14.22
C LEU A 45 -1.90 9.20 -13.23
N LEU A 46 -0.68 9.66 -13.47
CA LEU A 46 0.50 9.34 -12.66
C LEU A 46 1.10 10.62 -12.07
N GLY A 47 1.32 10.64 -10.77
CA GLY A 47 1.90 11.77 -10.06
C GLY A 47 1.60 11.71 -8.57
N SER A 48 1.82 12.82 -7.86
CA SER A 48 1.45 12.89 -6.44
C SER A 48 -0.07 12.84 -6.28
N VAL A 49 -0.54 11.91 -5.47
CA VAL A 49 -1.95 11.74 -5.09
C VAL A 49 -2.21 12.63 -3.88
N SER A 50 -3.31 13.39 -3.94
CA SER A 50 -3.78 14.23 -2.84
C SER A 50 -5.31 14.28 -2.85
N GLN A 51 -5.89 14.56 -1.69
CA GLN A 51 -7.33 14.76 -1.54
C GLN A 51 -7.64 15.85 -0.54
N SER A 52 -8.80 16.47 -0.72
CA SER A 52 -9.39 17.41 0.22
C SER A 52 -10.86 17.09 0.43
N GLY A 53 -11.26 16.82 1.68
CA GLY A 53 -12.65 16.51 2.03
C GLY A 53 -13.24 15.28 1.31
N GLY A 54 -12.42 14.26 1.01
CA GLY A 54 -12.84 13.07 0.25
C GLY A 54 -12.93 13.28 -1.26
N VAL A 55 -12.44 14.42 -1.79
CA VAL A 55 -12.37 14.71 -3.22
C VAL A 55 -10.91 14.71 -3.66
N PRO A 56 -10.52 13.87 -4.64
CA PRO A 56 -9.19 13.93 -5.23
C PRO A 56 -8.89 15.30 -5.83
N ASP A 57 -7.72 15.86 -5.53
CA ASP A 57 -7.25 17.15 -6.08
C ASP A 57 -5.85 17.07 -6.72
N GLY A 58 -5.25 15.87 -6.71
CA GLY A 58 -3.98 15.52 -7.36
C GLY A 58 -4.13 14.43 -8.42
N ALA A 59 -3.06 13.67 -8.67
CA ALA A 59 -3.05 12.56 -9.63
C ALA A 59 -3.92 11.37 -9.16
N VAL A 60 -4.23 10.45 -10.09
CA VAL A 60 -5.03 9.25 -9.77
C VAL A 60 -4.19 8.19 -9.06
N ILE A 61 -2.94 8.00 -9.47
CA ILE A 61 -2.04 6.96 -8.96
C ILE A 61 -0.67 7.57 -8.66
N GLU A 62 -0.18 7.31 -7.45
CA GLU A 62 1.18 7.62 -7.02
C GLU A 62 1.91 6.32 -6.76
N ARG A 63 3.18 6.23 -7.17
CA ARG A 63 4.07 5.13 -6.81
C ARG A 63 5.38 5.67 -6.28
N GLY A 64 5.90 5.00 -5.26
CA GLY A 64 7.23 5.30 -4.72
C GLY A 64 7.87 4.07 -4.10
N SER A 65 9.17 4.16 -3.88
CA SER A 65 9.95 3.13 -3.19
C SER A 65 11.08 3.75 -2.38
N ASN A 66 11.39 3.15 -1.26
CA ASN A 66 12.54 3.49 -0.43
C ASN A 66 13.15 2.21 0.15
N ALA A 67 14.10 2.35 1.08
CA ALA A 67 14.76 1.22 1.72
C ALA A 67 13.78 0.26 2.44
N ASN A 68 12.59 0.75 2.81
CA ASN A 68 11.57 -0.01 3.50
C ASN A 68 10.55 -0.66 2.55
N GLY A 69 10.77 -0.65 1.23
CA GLY A 69 9.88 -1.27 0.25
C GLY A 69 9.22 -0.27 -0.70
N ALA A 70 8.12 -0.68 -1.31
CA ALA A 70 7.39 0.10 -2.31
C ALA A 70 5.96 0.38 -1.87
N TYR A 71 5.36 1.45 -2.38
CA TYR A 71 3.95 1.75 -2.18
C TYR A 71 3.27 2.19 -3.49
N THR A 72 1.96 2.01 -3.53
CA THR A 72 1.05 2.65 -4.48
C THR A 72 -0.08 3.33 -3.71
N ARG A 73 -0.32 4.62 -3.97
CA ARG A 73 -1.52 5.33 -3.50
C ARG A 73 -2.48 5.52 -4.66
N TRP A 74 -3.76 5.45 -4.34
CA TRP A 74 -4.86 5.68 -5.23
C TRP A 74 -5.67 6.88 -4.75
N ALA A 75 -6.22 7.64 -5.68
CA ALA A 75 -7.06 8.80 -5.40
C ALA A 75 -8.29 8.49 -4.54
N ASP A 76 -8.74 7.24 -4.50
CA ASP A 76 -9.85 6.79 -3.64
C ASP A 76 -9.48 6.65 -2.16
N GLY A 77 -8.23 6.96 -1.80
CA GLY A 77 -7.70 6.81 -0.45
C GLY A 77 -6.97 5.47 -0.23
N THR A 78 -7.03 4.52 -1.16
CA THR A 78 -6.37 3.22 -1.00
C THR A 78 -4.85 3.36 -1.08
N GLN A 79 -4.14 2.73 -0.15
CA GLN A 79 -2.69 2.56 -0.17
C GLN A 79 -2.34 1.07 -0.09
N ILE A 80 -1.38 0.66 -0.91
CA ILE A 80 -0.79 -0.68 -0.88
C ILE A 80 0.70 -0.51 -0.67
N CYS A 81 1.24 -1.10 0.39
CA CYS A 81 2.68 -1.22 0.61
C CYS A 81 3.12 -2.66 0.40
N THR A 82 4.31 -2.87 -0.16
CA THR A 82 4.93 -4.19 -0.34
C THR A 82 6.41 -4.18 0.05
N HIS A 83 6.89 -5.30 0.59
CA HIS A 83 8.30 -5.47 0.90
C HIS A 83 8.71 -6.95 0.95
N SER A 84 9.98 -7.22 0.63
CA SER A 84 10.60 -8.53 0.80
C SER A 84 11.70 -8.41 1.86
N LEU A 85 11.50 -9.06 3.00
CA LEU A 85 12.36 -8.96 4.17
C LEU A 85 13.08 -10.28 4.42
N ASN A 86 14.41 -10.29 4.39
CA ASN A 86 15.18 -11.45 4.83
C ASN A 86 15.09 -11.55 6.36
N LEU A 87 14.63 -12.70 6.86
CA LEU A 87 14.39 -12.90 8.29
C LEU A 87 15.62 -13.45 9.05
N GLY A 88 16.73 -13.69 8.35
CA GLY A 88 17.96 -14.25 8.92
C GLY A 88 17.86 -15.75 9.20
N SER A 89 18.72 -16.26 10.09
CA SER A 89 18.78 -17.68 10.46
C SER A 89 17.42 -18.20 10.96
N LEU A 90 16.97 -19.33 10.42
CA LEU A 90 15.69 -19.95 10.81
C LEU A 90 15.80 -20.78 12.10
N ILE A 91 17.03 -21.10 12.52
CA ILE A 91 17.31 -21.77 13.80
C ILE A 91 17.79 -20.78 14.87
N GLN A 92 17.59 -19.48 14.65
CA GLN A 92 18.01 -18.42 15.57
C GLN A 92 17.40 -18.58 16.97
N GLY A 93 16.16 -19.06 17.03
CA GLY A 93 15.47 -19.39 18.27
C GLY A 93 14.88 -20.80 18.21
N GLY A 94 14.50 -21.31 19.39
CA GLY A 94 13.91 -22.64 19.54
C GLY A 94 14.94 -23.77 19.54
N SER A 95 14.45 -25.00 19.69
CA SER A 95 15.27 -26.22 19.80
C SER A 95 14.81 -27.33 18.87
N GLY A 96 13.99 -27.01 17.86
CA GLY A 96 13.40 -27.99 16.94
C GLY A 96 12.36 -28.93 17.56
N THR A 97 11.92 -28.67 18.80
CA THR A 97 10.91 -29.51 19.48
C THR A 97 9.52 -28.94 19.27
N ARG A 98 8.48 -29.76 19.45
CA ARG A 98 7.09 -29.29 19.32
C ARG A 98 6.74 -28.12 20.25
N SER A 99 7.31 -28.08 21.44
CA SER A 99 7.11 -27.01 22.43
C SER A 99 8.02 -25.80 22.22
N ALA A 100 9.09 -25.95 21.45
CA ALA A 100 10.03 -24.89 21.11
C ALA A 100 10.51 -25.08 19.66
N PRO A 101 9.64 -24.84 18.66
CA PRO A 101 10.00 -25.03 17.25
C PRO A 101 11.09 -24.04 16.85
N TYR A 102 11.89 -24.38 15.83
CA TYR A 102 12.85 -23.43 15.29
C TYR A 102 12.14 -22.21 14.69
N LEU A 103 12.69 -21.02 14.96
CA LEU A 103 12.17 -19.77 14.44
C LEU A 103 13.29 -18.77 14.16
N THR A 104 13.00 -17.82 13.27
CA THR A 104 13.87 -16.65 13.05
C THR A 104 13.84 -15.71 14.24
N ALA A 105 14.79 -14.77 14.30
CA ALA A 105 14.64 -13.59 15.15
C ALA A 105 13.32 -12.87 14.83
N THR A 106 12.75 -12.23 15.85
CA THR A 106 11.64 -11.30 15.66
C THR A 106 12.17 -10.00 15.07
N THR A 107 11.53 -9.55 14.00
CA THR A 107 11.79 -8.25 13.38
C THR A 107 10.48 -7.50 13.15
N ASN A 108 10.56 -6.27 12.66
CA ASN A 108 9.43 -5.47 12.21
C ASN A 108 9.70 -4.92 10.82
N TRP A 109 8.63 -4.46 10.18
CA TRP A 109 8.66 -3.76 8.91
C TRP A 109 8.03 -2.38 9.07
N THR A 110 8.84 -1.33 8.94
CA THR A 110 8.38 0.06 8.78
C THR A 110 7.77 0.23 7.40
N TYR A 111 6.55 0.74 7.29
CA TYR A 111 5.92 0.89 5.98
C TYR A 111 6.62 2.00 5.16
N PRO A 112 6.79 1.83 3.83
CA PRO A 112 7.43 2.82 2.97
C PRO A 112 6.61 4.12 2.83
N ALA A 113 5.31 4.08 3.15
CA ALA A 113 4.44 5.24 3.33
C ALA A 113 3.48 4.98 4.50
N ALA A 114 3.14 6.02 5.26
CA ALA A 114 2.22 5.91 6.40
C ALA A 114 0.76 5.74 5.93
N PHE A 115 -0.02 4.99 6.70
CA PHE A 115 -1.48 4.86 6.57
C PHE A 115 -2.19 5.85 7.52
N SER A 116 -3.50 6.05 7.35
CA SER A 116 -4.34 6.84 8.28
C SER A 116 -4.77 6.03 9.50
N ALA A 117 -4.81 4.70 9.39
CA ALA A 117 -5.09 3.74 10.46
C ALA A 117 -4.26 2.46 10.27
N ILE A 118 -4.39 1.51 11.20
CA ILE A 118 -3.70 0.22 11.10
C ILE A 118 -4.17 -0.52 9.82
N PRO A 119 -3.28 -0.87 8.89
CA PRO A 119 -3.65 -1.55 7.65
C PRO A 119 -3.88 -3.06 7.88
N ALA A 120 -4.56 -3.70 6.93
CA ALA A 120 -4.60 -5.15 6.83
C ALA A 120 -3.24 -5.65 6.30
N LEU A 121 -2.53 -6.43 7.11
CA LEU A 121 -1.23 -7.01 6.78
C LEU A 121 -1.38 -8.49 6.39
N SER A 122 -0.73 -8.89 5.31
CA SER A 122 -0.62 -10.29 4.88
C SER A 122 0.76 -10.56 4.30
N GLY A 123 1.11 -11.83 4.18
CA GLY A 123 2.36 -12.21 3.52
C GLY A 123 2.57 -13.72 3.44
N ILE A 124 3.65 -14.10 2.78
CA ILE A 124 4.12 -15.47 2.67
C ILE A 124 5.61 -15.53 3.01
N VAL A 125 6.03 -16.60 3.67
CA VAL A 125 7.45 -16.91 3.84
C VAL A 125 7.92 -17.85 2.73
N THR A 126 9.06 -17.56 2.14
CA THR A 126 9.68 -18.38 1.09
C THR A 126 11.13 -18.67 1.45
N ALA A 127 11.60 -19.88 1.15
CA ALA A 127 13.01 -20.23 1.20
C ALA A 127 13.41 -20.88 -0.13
N THR A 128 14.56 -20.48 -0.67
CA THR A 128 15.06 -20.96 -1.98
C THR A 128 16.11 -22.06 -1.84
N THR A 129 16.56 -22.35 -0.64
CA THR A 129 17.53 -23.40 -0.30
C THR A 129 16.90 -24.46 0.60
N GLY A 130 17.61 -25.57 0.82
CA GLY A 130 17.16 -26.69 1.63
C GLY A 130 16.20 -27.64 0.90
N ASN A 131 15.87 -28.75 1.53
CA ASN A 131 14.91 -29.75 1.05
C ASN A 131 13.46 -29.38 1.47
N ALA A 132 12.48 -30.25 1.20
CA ALA A 132 11.08 -29.98 1.52
C ALA A 132 10.81 -29.75 3.03
N TYR A 133 11.54 -30.44 3.91
CA TYR A 133 11.40 -30.32 5.36
C TYR A 133 12.02 -29.02 5.90
N ASP A 134 13.14 -28.59 5.32
CA ASP A 134 13.80 -27.32 5.69
C ASP A 134 12.91 -26.11 5.38
N ARG A 135 12.11 -26.23 4.32
CA ARG A 135 11.23 -25.19 3.77
C ARG A 135 9.79 -25.22 4.31
N ALA A 136 9.45 -26.15 5.18
CA ALA A 136 8.12 -26.26 5.79
C ALA A 136 7.92 -25.19 6.86
N ASN A 137 7.77 -23.93 6.44
CA ASN A 137 7.79 -22.75 7.31
C ASN A 137 6.46 -21.99 7.25
N PHE A 138 6.04 -21.43 8.38
CA PHE A 138 4.90 -20.54 8.50
C PHE A 138 5.36 -19.13 8.83
N LEU A 139 4.71 -18.13 8.23
CA LEU A 139 4.93 -16.73 8.55
C LEU A 139 4.02 -16.31 9.70
N ILE A 140 4.58 -15.68 10.72
CA ILE A 140 3.86 -14.84 11.65
C ILE A 140 4.10 -13.40 11.23
N ALA A 141 3.04 -12.65 10.96
CA ALA A 141 3.10 -11.23 10.63
C ALA A 141 1.91 -10.52 11.28
N GLN A 142 2.19 -9.64 12.25
CA GLN A 142 1.17 -8.91 12.98
C GLN A 142 1.05 -7.48 12.45
N SER A 143 -0.17 -6.97 12.31
CA SER A 143 -0.39 -5.53 12.13
C SER A 143 -0.01 -4.81 13.42
N GLY A 144 0.71 -3.67 13.32
CA GLY A 144 1.18 -2.92 14.48
C GLY A 144 0.50 -1.57 14.61
N SER A 145 1.03 -0.59 13.90
CA SER A 145 0.55 0.78 13.84
C SER A 145 0.25 1.19 12.39
N ALA A 146 -0.13 2.45 12.19
CA ALA A 146 -0.29 3.02 10.86
C ALA A 146 1.06 3.25 10.13
N THR A 147 2.20 3.11 10.81
CA THR A 147 3.54 3.37 10.25
C THR A 147 4.46 2.15 10.25
N ALA A 148 4.12 1.10 10.98
CA ALA A 148 4.91 -0.14 11.01
C ALA A 148 4.03 -1.35 11.34
N SER A 149 4.46 -2.51 10.90
CA SER A 149 3.97 -3.80 11.40
C SER A 149 4.37 -4.04 12.85
N GLY A 150 3.69 -4.98 13.50
CA GLY A 150 4.13 -5.59 14.74
C GLY A 150 5.21 -6.65 14.47
N ASN A 151 5.20 -7.71 15.26
CA ASN A 151 6.20 -8.76 15.16
C ASN A 151 6.05 -9.58 13.87
N ILE A 152 7.19 -9.78 13.21
CA ILE A 152 7.35 -10.66 12.06
C ILE A 152 8.44 -11.68 12.37
N ASN A 153 8.12 -12.96 12.15
CA ASN A 153 9.09 -14.05 12.19
C ASN A 153 8.56 -15.26 11.41
N ALA A 154 9.47 -16.15 11.00
CA ALA A 154 9.11 -17.45 10.46
C ALA A 154 9.28 -18.52 11.53
N ILE A 155 8.39 -19.52 11.51
CA ILE A 155 8.44 -20.70 12.38
C ILE A 155 8.51 -21.94 11.50
N ARG A 156 9.45 -22.83 11.79
CA ARG A 156 9.59 -24.12 11.10
C ARG A 156 8.63 -25.15 11.69
N ALA A 157 7.95 -25.88 10.82
CA ALA A 157 6.99 -26.93 11.17
C ALA A 157 7.64 -28.29 11.48
N THR A 158 8.93 -28.42 11.18
CA THR A 158 9.73 -29.64 11.33
C THR A 158 10.84 -29.43 12.37
N ASP A 159 11.47 -30.53 12.75
CA ASP A 159 12.64 -30.59 13.63
C ASP A 159 13.97 -30.53 12.87
N SER A 160 13.96 -30.28 11.55
CA SER A 160 15.20 -30.10 10.79
C SER A 160 16.05 -29.02 11.43
N ALA A 161 17.34 -29.32 11.64
CA ALA A 161 18.32 -28.39 12.20
C ALA A 161 19.17 -27.68 11.12
N VAL A 162 18.86 -27.89 9.82
CA VAL A 162 19.56 -27.21 8.73
C VAL A 162 19.23 -25.72 8.77
N ASP A 163 20.22 -24.87 8.94
CA ASP A 163 19.99 -23.43 8.90
C ASP A 163 19.77 -22.94 7.47
N ILE A 164 18.73 -22.14 7.29
CA ILE A 164 18.42 -21.43 6.04
C ILE A 164 17.96 -20.02 6.40
N SER A 165 18.07 -19.10 5.44
CA SER A 165 17.56 -17.74 5.61
C SER A 165 16.30 -17.50 4.78
N PRO A 166 15.09 -17.65 5.34
CA PRO A 166 13.87 -17.41 4.61
C PRO A 166 13.61 -15.90 4.43
N THR A 167 12.84 -15.59 3.39
CA THR A 167 12.37 -14.24 3.07
C THR A 167 10.87 -14.16 3.27
N ALA A 168 10.40 -13.16 4.02
CA ALA A 168 9.00 -12.79 4.08
C ALA A 168 8.65 -11.83 2.94
N ASN A 169 7.64 -12.17 2.15
CA ASN A 169 7.06 -11.28 1.14
C ASN A 169 5.73 -10.76 1.67
N LEU A 170 5.69 -9.46 1.97
CA LEU A 170 4.66 -8.80 2.75
C LEU A 170 3.87 -7.81 1.90
N THR A 171 2.57 -7.73 2.16
CA THR A 171 1.65 -6.75 1.58
C THR A 171 0.79 -6.15 2.70
N ALA A 172 0.78 -4.83 2.80
CA ALA A 172 -0.12 -4.09 3.69
C ALA A 172 -1.09 -3.26 2.84
N ILE A 173 -2.39 -3.35 3.13
CA ILE A 173 -3.46 -2.63 2.42
C ILE A 173 -4.29 -1.85 3.43
N GLY A 174 -4.51 -0.57 3.17
CA GLY A 174 -5.28 0.32 4.03
C GLY A 174 -5.53 1.66 3.37
N HIS A 175 -5.90 2.67 4.14
CA HIS A 175 -6.09 4.03 3.63
C HIS A 175 -4.90 4.94 3.96
N TRP A 176 -4.57 5.90 3.09
CA TRP A 176 -3.54 6.92 3.35
C TRP A 176 -4.11 8.24 3.87
N PHE A 177 -5.43 8.39 3.83
CA PHE A 177 -6.20 9.51 4.40
C PHE A 177 -7.36 8.97 5.23
#